data_AF-A0A354UP54-F1
#
_entry.id   AF-A0A354UP54-F1
#
_cell.length_a   1.000
_cell.length_b   1.000
_cell.length_c   1.000
_cell.angle_alpha   90.00
_cell.angle_beta   90.00
_cell.angle_gamma   90.00
#
_symmetry.space_group_name_H-M   'P 1'
#
loop_
_entity.id
_entity.type
_entity.pdbx_description
1 polymer ?
#
loop_
_entity_poly.entity_id
_entity_poly.type
_entity_poly.pdbx_seq_one_letter_code
_entity_poly.pdbx_strand_id
1 'polypeptide(L)' 'MKIKRVKGDIIIPIVVAAIALFGVVAVYSASRYVGEEDYGNGFYFALKQLVGFFGGLIAMFLTMHFDYKKYFKAA' A
#
# COMPACT_ATOMS: atom_id res chain seq x y z
N MET A 1 -14.71 4.39 -33.71
CA MET A 1 -13.40 4.03 -33.13
C MET A 1 -13.65 3.16 -31.90
N LYS A 2 -13.41 1.84 -31.97
CA LYS A 2 -13.64 0.93 -30.82
C LYS A 2 -12.41 1.00 -29.91
N ILE A 3 -12.51 1.74 -28.80
CA ILE A 3 -11.46 1.77 -27.78
C ILE A 3 -11.39 0.37 -27.17
N LYS A 4 -10.36 -0.39 -27.53
CA LYS A 4 -10.09 -1.73 -27.01
C LYS A 4 -9.72 -1.52 -25.53
N ARG A 5 -10.63 -1.85 -24.61
CA ARG A 5 -10.32 -1.83 -23.16
C ARG A 5 -9.15 -2.79 -22.96
N VAL A 6 -7.97 -2.23 -22.70
CA VAL A 6 -6.82 -3.00 -22.25
C VAL A 6 -7.25 -3.66 -20.95
N LYS A 7 -7.20 -5.00 -20.89
CA LYS A 7 -7.44 -5.72 -19.64
C LYS A 7 -6.49 -5.11 -18.60
N GLY A 8 -7.02 -4.68 -17.46
CA GLY A 8 -6.26 -3.94 -16.45
C GLY A 8 -4.93 -4.63 -16.17
N ASP A 9 -3.84 -3.86 -16.22
CA ASP A 9 -2.50 -4.40 -16.15
C ASP A 9 -2.18 -4.80 -14.71
N ILE A 10 -2.30 -6.10 -14.42
CA ILE A 10 -2.03 -6.72 -13.11
C ILE A 10 -0.58 -6.51 -12.68
N ILE A 11 0.33 -6.17 -13.61
CA ILE A 11 1.73 -5.89 -13.28
C ILE A 11 1.85 -4.67 -12.35
N ILE A 12 1.04 -3.63 -12.57
CA ILE A 12 1.09 -2.39 -11.78
C ILE A 12 0.83 -2.64 -10.28
N PRO A 13 -0.29 -3.26 -9.87
CA PRO A 13 -0.53 -3.51 -8.44
C PRO A 13 0.50 -4.45 -7.80
N ILE A 14 1.06 -5.40 -8.56
CA ILE A 14 2.14 -6.27 -8.07
C ILE A 14 3.41 -5.46 -7.77
N VAL A 15 3.82 -4.58 -8.69
CA VAL A 15 5.01 -3.73 -8.50
C VAL A 15 4.81 -2.76 -7.34
N VAL A 16 3.63 -2.16 -7.21
CA VAL A 16 3.29 -1.27 -6.09
C VAL A 16 3.36 -2.02 -4.76
N ALA A 17 2.81 -3.24 -4.68
CA ALA A 17 2.89 -4.06 -3.47
C ALA A 17 4.34 -4.43 -3.10
N ALA A 18 5.18 -4.75 -4.09
CA ALA A 18 6.59 -5.06 -3.88
C ALA A 18 7.38 -3.86 -3.34
N ILE A 19 7.18 -2.67 -3.93
CA ILE A 19 7.83 -1.42 -3.48
C ILE A 19 7.38 -1.06 -2.06
N ALA A 20 6.09 -1.22 -1.77
CA ALA A 20 5.54 -0.90 -0.46
C ALA A 20 6.05 -1.88 0.63
N LEU A 21 6.17 -3.18 0.33
CA LEU A 21 6.83 -4.15 1.22
C LEU A 21 8.29 -3.79 1.48
N PHE A 22 9.03 -3.39 0.44
CA PHE A 22 10.40 -2.90 0.60
C PHE A 22 10.46 -1.67 1.52
N GLY A 23 9.49 -0.76 1.41
CA GLY A 23 9.34 0.37 2.33
C GLY A 23 9.13 -0.03 3.79
N VAL A 24 8.33 -1.08 4.06
CA VAL A 24 8.14 -1.61 5.42
C VAL A 24 9.48 -2.11 6.00
N VAL A 25 10.27 -2.82 5.19
CA VAL A 25 11.60 -3.30 5.60
C VAL A 25 12.57 -2.14 5.86
N ALA A 26 12.54 -1.11 5.00
CA ALA A 26 13.37 0.09 5.18
C ALA A 26 13.02 0.85 6.46
N VAL A 27 11.73 0.99 6.78
CA VAL A 27 11.26 1.63 8.02
C VAL A 27 11.65 0.80 9.24
N TYR A 28 11.54 -0.53 9.18
CA TYR A 28 12.06 -1.41 10.22
C TYR A 28 13.56 -1.19 10.43
N SER A 29 14.34 -1.14 9.35
CA SER A 29 15.80 -0.92 9.44
C SER A 29 16.16 0.44 10.03
N ALA A 30 15.45 1.51 9.67
CA ALA A 30 15.73 2.87 10.14
C ALA A 30 15.28 3.09 11.60
N SER A 31 14.22 2.41 12.04
CA SER A 31 13.57 2.65 13.33
C SER A 31 13.91 1.61 14.40
N ARG A 32 14.68 0.57 14.06
CA ARG A 32 15.09 -0.49 14.99
C ARG A 32 15.83 0.06 16.22
N TYR A 33 16.72 1.03 16.03
CA TYR A 33 17.48 1.65 17.13
C TYR A 33 16.58 2.47 18.07
N VAL A 34 15.60 3.19 17.54
CA VAL A 34 14.71 4.06 18.33
C VAL A 34 13.69 3.24 19.14
N GLY A 35 13.20 2.11 18.59
CA GLY A 35 12.23 1.26 19.28
C GLY A 35 12.82 0.39 20.41
N GLU A 36 14.14 0.17 20.41
CA GLU A 36 14.85 -0.56 21.47
C GLU A 36 15.10 0.33 22.70
N GLU A 37 15.41 1.63 22.49
CA GLU A 37 15.64 2.59 23.59
C GLU A 37 14.35 3.11 24.24
N ASP A 38 13.29 3.43 23.49
CA ASP A 38 12.10 4.10 24.05
C ASP A 38 10.96 3.17 24.50
N TYR A 39 10.84 1.97 23.90
CA TYR A 39 9.66 1.11 24.10
C TYR A 39 9.99 -0.34 24.50
N GLY A 40 11.28 -0.71 24.58
CA GLY A 40 11.71 -2.09 24.85
C GLY A 40 11.25 -3.11 23.80
N ASN A 41 10.80 -2.64 22.63
CA ASN A 41 10.24 -3.48 21.58
C ASN A 41 10.41 -2.79 20.21
N GLY A 42 11.50 -3.12 19.50
CA GLY A 42 11.89 -2.54 18.21
C GLY A 42 10.88 -2.70 17.06
N PHE A 43 9.76 -3.38 17.29
CA PHE A 43 8.71 -3.62 16.31
C PHE A 43 7.58 -2.57 16.31
N TYR A 44 7.57 -1.61 17.22
CA TYR A 44 6.45 -0.67 17.36
C TYR A 44 6.21 0.20 16.09
N PHE A 45 7.28 0.73 15.49
CA PHE A 45 7.20 1.50 14.25
C PHE A 45 6.92 0.62 13.02
N ALA A 46 7.46 -0.60 12.99
CA ALA A 46 7.18 -1.56 11.92
C ALA A 46 5.71 -2.01 11.92
N LEU A 47 5.11 -2.19 13.10
CA LEU A 47 3.68 -2.50 13.24
C LEU A 47 2.80 -1.37 12.69
N LYS A 48 3.13 -0.10 12.97
CA LYS A 48 2.41 1.04 12.37
C LYS A 48 2.52 1.07 10.85
N GLN A 49 3.70 0.79 10.31
CA GLN A 49 3.92 0.73 8.87
C GLN A 49 3.13 -0.42 8.22
N LEU A 50 3.03 -1.57 8.89
CA LEU A 50 2.21 -2.70 8.45
C LEU A 50 0.71 -2.37 8.44
N VAL A 51 0.20 -1.68 9.47
CA VAL A 51 -1.20 -1.23 9.51
C VAL A 51 -1.50 -0.29 8.33
N GLY A 52 -0.59 0.64 8.04
CA GLY A 52 -0.70 1.51 6.86
C GLY A 52 -0.66 0.75 5.54
N PHE A 53 0.24 -0.24 5.41
CA PHE A 53 0.36 -1.09 4.24
C PHE A 53 -0.91 -1.91 3.97
N PHE A 54 -1.43 -2.61 4.99
CA PHE A 54 -2.67 -3.38 4.87
C PHE A 54 -3.88 -2.47 4.63
N GLY A 55 -3.95 -1.31 5.29
CA GLY A 55 -4.98 -0.31 5.02
C GLY A 55 -4.96 0.16 3.57
N GLY A 56 -3.78 0.44 3.02
CA GLY A 56 -3.59 0.81 1.62
C GLY A 56 -3.99 -0.30 0.64
N LEU A 57 -3.64 -1.56 0.92
CA LEU A 57 -4.06 -2.71 0.10
C LEU A 57 -5.58 -2.88 0.09
N ILE A 58 -6.24 -2.76 1.23
CA ILE A 58 -7.70 -2.82 1.33
C ILE A 58 -8.33 -1.67 0.53
N ALA A 59 -7.80 -0.45 0.67
CA ALA A 59 -8.27 0.70 -0.09
C ALA A 59 -8.13 0.47 -1.60
N MET A 60 -7.00 -0.09 -2.06
CA MET A 60 -6.75 -0.43 -3.46
C MET A 60 -7.75 -1.47 -4.00
N PHE A 61 -8.04 -2.52 -3.23
CA PHE A 61 -9.02 -3.53 -3.60
C PHE A 61 -10.44 -2.96 -3.70
N LEU A 62 -10.81 -2.08 -2.77
CA LEU A 62 -12.11 -1.41 -2.78
C LEU A 62 -12.24 -0.46 -3.97
N THR A 63 -11.22 0.35 -4.26
CA THR A 63 -11.21 1.23 -5.44
C THR A 63 -11.24 0.46 -6.75
N MET A 64 -10.57 -0.69 -6.83
CA MET A 64 -10.57 -1.56 -8.01
C MET A 64 -11.96 -2.14 -8.32
N HIS A 65 -12.78 -2.40 -7.30
CA HIS A 65 -14.16 -2.87 -7.47
C HIS A 65 -15.18 -1.73 -7.63
N PHE A 66 -14.83 -0.50 -7.26
CA PHE A 66 -15.69 0.67 -7.44
C PHE A 66 -15.66 1.15 -8.90
N ASP A 67 -16.84 1.29 -9.49
CA ASP A 67 -16.99 1.65 -10.91
C ASP A 67 -16.39 3.05 -11.18
N TYR A 68 -15.36 3.11 -12.02
CA TYR A 68 -14.66 4.33 -12.44
C TYR A 68 -15.62 5.41 -12.99
N LYS A 69 -16.81 5.01 -13.47
CA LYS A 69 -17.85 5.93 -13.96
C LYS A 69 -18.50 6.77 -12.86
N LYS A 70 -18.47 6.31 -11.60
CA LYS A 70 -18.96 7.11 -10.46
C LYS A 70 -17.99 8.22 -10.05
N TYR A 71 -16.68 8.05 -10.28
CA TYR A 71 -15.69 9.09 -10.01
C TYR A 71 -15.88 10.33 -10.89
N PHE A 72 -16.21 10.14 -12.18
CA PHE A 72 -16.47 11.25 -13.10
C PHE A 72 -17.75 12.05 -12.76
N LYS A 73 -18.65 11.49 -11.95
CA LYS A 73 -19.90 12.14 -11.55
C LYS A 73 -19.80 12.84 -10.19
N ALA A 74 -18.70 12.66 -9.48
CA ALA A 74 -18.43 13.22 -8.16
C ALA A 74 -17.29 14.27 -8.15
N ALA A 75 -16.69 14.54 -9.32
CA ALA A 75 -15.78 15.67 -9.57
C ALA A 75 -16.55 16.77 -10.30
#